data_AF-A0A1M5NGV5-F1
#
_entry.id   AF-A0A1M5NGV5-F1
#
_cell.length_a   1.000
_cell.length_b   1.000
_cell.length_c   1.000
_cell.angle_alpha   90.00
_cell.angle_beta   90.00
_cell.angle_gamma   90.00
#
_symmetry.space_group_name_H-M   'P 1'
#
loop_
_entity.id
_entity.type
_entity.pdbx_description
1 polymer ?
#
loop_
_entity_poly.entity_id
_entity_poly.type
_entity_poly.pdbx_seq_one_letter_code
_entity_poly.pdbx_strand_id
1 'polypeptide(L)'
;MIRKLVLAAAFTALSCSLTAQEFATYKNGFIYGEETMSKLAKIVDSLNLKYKTCDLNQVFYSKLQTIGYSVKLKSGPITQAKKDMDLNISFDDFIKKYPEAVVKKDLLLIKSKTINYRDKEVTEIRELSVNDDDEIEIETPYKKELYTKPVKNKWVYSYSEKKSYSGESIEAFYFLDNFKSIPLAPKYSRQIIYSDCLIDTSSSKLKKDAKQGGLPNEIPKNWRKLSKAEKEKLLDDFRSVQVVGLCSQDQSPRVQGVYLALLSAETANWPVFLKSHLDIMNDRFERASDASYARERRQTYIKELETLNINVPDLIFGTSFRIENPADNHYYASISRSGRAVAESKDRELFLSQLLSMIGDETLDDYNRIISYFFYVNCNHYIKNEREKKINNIKLMTAVQKLPKYLADQIKFEKI
;
A
#
# COMPACT_ATOMS: atom_id res chain seq x y z
N MET A 1 0.20 44.59 -62.69
CA MET A 1 0.72 43.25 -62.33
C MET A 1 0.34 42.95 -60.88
N ILE A 2 -0.35 41.83 -60.69
CA ILE A 2 -0.49 41.02 -59.45
C ILE A 2 -1.25 41.65 -58.26
N ARG A 3 -2.56 41.35 -58.21
CA ARG A 3 -3.38 41.30 -56.98
C ARG A 3 -2.91 40.11 -56.13
N LYS A 4 -2.70 40.31 -54.82
CA LYS A 4 -2.58 39.21 -53.84
C LYS A 4 -3.87 39.12 -53.02
N LEU A 5 -4.58 38.01 -53.20
CA LEU A 5 -5.60 37.53 -52.28
C LEU A 5 -4.92 37.07 -50.99
N VAL A 6 -5.48 37.47 -49.85
CA VAL A 6 -5.22 36.86 -48.54
C VAL A 6 -6.37 35.89 -48.28
N LEU A 7 -6.08 34.59 -48.33
CA LEU A 7 -7.00 33.55 -47.85
C LEU A 7 -6.72 33.30 -46.37
N ALA A 8 -7.72 33.51 -45.53
CA ALA A 8 -7.71 33.10 -44.13
C ALA A 8 -7.98 31.59 -44.05
N ALA A 9 -7.05 30.84 -43.44
CA ALA A 9 -7.26 29.46 -43.03
C ALA A 9 -7.43 29.42 -41.52
N ALA A 10 -8.67 29.30 -41.06
CA ALA A 10 -9.00 29.02 -39.67
C ALA A 10 -8.74 27.53 -39.39
N PHE A 11 -7.65 27.22 -38.68
CA PHE A 11 -7.43 25.91 -38.09
C PHE A 11 -8.13 25.87 -36.72
N THR A 12 -9.34 25.31 -36.68
CA THR A 12 -9.95 24.89 -35.42
C THR A 12 -9.25 23.61 -34.95
N ALA A 13 -8.34 23.74 -33.99
CA ALA A 13 -7.78 22.62 -33.25
C ALA A 13 -8.84 22.07 -32.29
N LEU A 14 -9.57 21.03 -32.72
CA LEU A 14 -10.33 20.17 -31.82
C LEU A 14 -9.35 19.19 -31.16
N SER A 15 -8.71 19.58 -30.07
CA SER A 15 -7.97 18.66 -29.20
C SER A 15 -8.97 17.88 -28.34
N CYS A 16 -9.56 16.84 -28.93
CA CYS A 16 -10.30 15.84 -28.19
C CYS A 16 -9.30 14.91 -27.49
N SER A 17 -8.94 15.24 -26.25
CA SER A 17 -8.19 14.35 -25.36
C SER A 17 -9.11 13.22 -24.86
N LEU A 18 -9.54 12.34 -25.76
CA LEU A 18 -10.09 11.05 -25.39
C LEU A 18 -8.96 10.23 -24.77
N THR A 19 -8.90 10.15 -23.44
CA THR A 19 -8.09 9.14 -22.77
C THR A 19 -8.57 7.78 -23.28
N ALA A 20 -7.74 7.08 -24.07
CA ALA A 20 -8.07 5.76 -24.58
C ALA A 20 -8.50 4.86 -23.40
N GLN A 21 -9.71 4.31 -23.50
CA GLN A 21 -10.28 3.45 -22.47
C GLN A 21 -9.44 2.16 -22.40
N GLU A 22 -8.93 1.82 -21.22
CA GLU A 22 -7.96 0.73 -21.04
C GLU A 22 -8.57 -0.66 -21.31
N PHE A 23 -9.83 -0.89 -20.90
CA PHE A 23 -10.58 -2.12 -21.16
C PHE A 23 -11.96 -1.81 -21.71
N ALA A 24 -12.53 -2.73 -22.50
CA ALA A 24 -13.86 -2.57 -23.08
C ALA A 24 -14.92 -2.35 -21.98
N THR A 25 -15.72 -1.29 -22.15
CA THR A 25 -16.80 -0.93 -21.25
C THR A 25 -18.17 -1.26 -21.83
N TYR A 26 -19.16 -1.40 -20.96
CA TYR A 26 -20.57 -1.55 -21.31
C TYR A 26 -21.25 -0.18 -21.41
N LYS A 27 -22.53 -0.15 -21.81
CA LYS A 27 -23.33 1.09 -21.93
C LYS A 27 -23.40 1.90 -20.64
N ASN A 28 -23.32 1.23 -19.49
CA ASN A 28 -23.25 1.83 -18.16
C ASN A 28 -21.90 2.48 -17.84
N GLY A 29 -20.90 2.39 -18.73
CA GLY A 29 -19.57 2.97 -18.55
C GLY A 29 -18.59 2.11 -17.74
N PHE A 30 -19.01 0.93 -17.26
CA PHE A 30 -18.19 0.03 -16.43
C PHE A 30 -17.60 -1.11 -17.25
N ILE A 31 -16.56 -1.76 -16.72
CA ILE A 31 -16.03 -3.01 -17.31
C ILE A 31 -16.98 -4.21 -17.11
N TYR A 32 -18.03 -4.06 -16.29
CA TYR A 32 -19.06 -5.06 -16.03
C TYR A 32 -20.42 -4.65 -16.61
N GLY A 33 -21.17 -5.63 -17.15
CA GLY A 33 -22.51 -5.40 -17.67
C GLY A 33 -23.54 -5.13 -16.58
N GLU A 34 -24.67 -4.52 -16.94
CA GLU A 34 -25.74 -4.14 -16.00
C GLU A 34 -26.31 -5.35 -15.23
N GLU A 35 -26.55 -6.47 -15.92
CA GLU A 35 -27.03 -7.70 -15.28
C GLU A 35 -26.03 -8.21 -14.23
N THR A 36 -24.74 -8.17 -14.55
CA THR A 36 -23.65 -8.60 -13.68
C THR A 36 -23.53 -7.66 -12.47
N MET A 37 -23.61 -6.35 -12.68
CA MET A 37 -23.65 -5.36 -11.58
C MET A 37 -24.85 -5.56 -10.67
N SER A 38 -26.03 -5.89 -11.22
CA SER A 38 -27.22 -6.19 -10.42
C SER A 38 -27.05 -7.47 -9.57
N LYS A 39 -26.42 -8.51 -10.12
CA LYS A 39 -26.08 -9.74 -9.37
C LYS A 39 -25.10 -9.44 -8.23
N LEU A 40 -24.04 -8.69 -8.51
CA LEU A 40 -23.05 -8.29 -7.52
C LEU A 40 -23.69 -7.44 -6.41
N ALA A 41 -24.59 -6.52 -6.75
CA ALA A 41 -25.30 -5.70 -5.76
C ALA A 41 -26.08 -6.56 -4.76
N LYS A 42 -26.79 -7.61 -5.22
CA LYS A 42 -27.51 -8.55 -4.35
C LYS A 42 -26.57 -9.32 -3.41
N ILE A 43 -25.37 -9.68 -3.88
CA ILE A 43 -24.35 -10.31 -3.04
C ILE A 43 -23.89 -9.32 -1.97
N VAL A 44 -23.59 -8.07 -2.34
CA VAL A 44 -23.18 -7.03 -1.41
C VAL A 44 -24.26 -6.74 -0.37
N ASP A 45 -25.53 -6.67 -0.74
CA ASP A 45 -26.63 -6.49 0.21
C ASP A 45 -26.66 -7.62 1.24
N SER A 46 -26.45 -8.86 0.80
CA SER A 46 -26.37 -10.02 1.69
C SER A 46 -25.16 -9.94 2.63
N LEU A 47 -24.01 -9.49 2.13
CA LEU A 47 -22.80 -9.32 2.93
C LEU A 47 -22.91 -8.18 3.93
N ASN A 48 -23.55 -7.06 3.55
CA ASN A 48 -23.84 -5.96 4.48
C ASN A 48 -24.78 -6.41 5.60
N LEU A 49 -25.76 -7.26 5.32
CA LEU A 49 -26.60 -7.87 6.35
C LEU A 49 -25.79 -8.79 7.27
N LYS A 50 -24.91 -9.63 6.70
CA LYS A 50 -24.00 -10.48 7.48
C LYS A 50 -23.07 -9.66 8.36
N TYR A 51 -22.52 -8.55 7.86
CA TYR A 51 -21.65 -7.66 8.61
C TYR A 51 -22.32 -7.10 9.88
N LYS A 52 -23.63 -6.80 9.83
CA LYS A 52 -24.39 -6.39 11.02
C LYS A 52 -24.43 -7.45 12.14
N THR A 53 -24.11 -8.70 11.80
CA THR A 53 -24.05 -9.85 12.72
C THR A 53 -22.63 -10.37 12.95
N CYS A 54 -21.61 -9.75 12.35
CA CYS A 54 -20.21 -10.11 12.58
C CYS A 54 -19.79 -9.79 14.02
N ASP A 55 -18.77 -10.48 14.52
CA ASP A 55 -18.15 -10.15 15.80
C ASP A 55 -17.40 -8.81 15.68
N LEU A 56 -18.07 -7.73 16.05
CA LEU A 56 -17.52 -6.38 16.04
C LEU A 56 -16.59 -6.10 17.24
N ASN A 57 -16.35 -7.11 18.09
CA ASN A 57 -15.50 -6.98 19.28
C ASN A 57 -14.04 -7.37 19.03
N GLN A 58 -13.68 -7.79 17.82
CA GLN A 58 -12.29 -8.09 17.50
C GLN A 58 -11.41 -6.85 17.70
N VAL A 59 -10.39 -7.00 18.54
CA VAL A 59 -9.41 -5.95 18.83
C VAL A 59 -8.19 -6.16 17.94
N PHE A 60 -7.89 -5.15 17.13
CA PHE A 60 -6.65 -5.09 16.36
C PHE A 60 -5.59 -4.29 17.11
N TYR A 61 -4.35 -4.65 16.89
CA TYR A 61 -3.20 -4.03 17.54
C TYR A 61 -2.33 -3.35 16.48
N SER A 62 -1.80 -2.17 16.79
CA SER A 62 -0.82 -1.50 15.96
C SER A 62 0.43 -2.36 15.77
N LYS A 63 1.22 -2.09 14.73
CA LYS A 63 2.58 -2.67 14.67
C LYS A 63 3.40 -2.29 15.90
N LEU A 64 4.39 -3.13 16.21
CA LEU A 64 5.37 -2.83 17.24
C LEU A 64 6.22 -1.64 16.81
N GLN A 65 6.22 -0.59 17.62
CA GLN A 65 6.93 0.65 17.34
C GLN A 65 7.66 1.19 18.56
N THR A 66 8.74 1.95 18.32
CA THR A 66 9.47 2.67 19.36
C THR A 66 10.17 3.91 18.77
N ILE A 67 10.77 4.72 19.62
CA ILE A 67 11.63 5.83 19.21
C ILE A 67 13.09 5.40 19.38
N GLY A 68 13.92 5.71 18.40
CA GLY A 68 15.34 5.39 18.44
C GLY A 68 16.20 6.32 17.61
N TYR A 69 17.49 6.01 17.60
CA TYR A 69 18.49 6.68 16.79
C TYR A 69 19.06 5.71 15.78
N SER A 70 19.40 6.19 14.59
CA SER A 70 20.10 5.42 13.59
C SER A 70 21.54 5.94 13.43
N VAL A 71 22.46 5.01 13.20
CA VAL A 71 23.89 5.26 13.10
C VAL A 71 24.44 4.55 11.89
N LYS A 72 25.20 5.27 11.05
CA LYS A 72 25.97 4.70 9.94
C LYS A 72 27.44 5.06 10.10
N LEU A 73 28.31 4.06 10.04
CA LEU A 73 29.76 4.24 10.09
C LEU A 73 30.39 3.47 8.92
N LYS A 74 30.97 4.21 7.97
CA LYS A 74 31.53 3.70 6.70
C LYS A 74 33.07 3.77 6.64
N SER A 75 33.70 4.30 7.67
CA SER A 75 35.15 4.46 7.80
C SER A 75 35.54 4.47 9.28
N GLY A 76 36.84 4.41 9.60
CA GLY A 76 37.33 4.43 10.97
C GLY A 76 37.43 3.03 11.60
N PRO A 77 37.49 2.91 12.94
CA PRO A 77 37.71 1.64 13.62
C PRO A 77 36.43 0.82 13.76
N ILE A 78 35.82 0.42 12.63
CA ILE A 78 34.50 -0.23 12.55
C ILE A 78 34.47 -1.57 13.30
N THR A 79 35.50 -2.41 13.15
CA THR A 79 35.63 -3.64 13.94
C THR A 79 35.59 -3.37 15.46
N GLN A 80 36.15 -2.24 15.94
CA GLN A 80 36.05 -1.87 17.35
C GLN A 80 34.65 -1.35 17.69
N ALA A 81 34.02 -0.59 16.80
CA ALA A 81 32.64 -0.10 16.99
C ALA A 81 31.67 -1.27 17.17
N LYS A 82 31.82 -2.34 16.37
CA LYS A 82 31.07 -3.58 16.53
C LYS A 82 31.26 -4.19 17.92
N LYS A 83 32.50 -4.34 18.39
CA LYS A 83 32.81 -4.90 19.72
C LYS A 83 32.18 -4.07 20.85
N ASP A 84 32.21 -2.76 20.71
CA ASP A 84 31.62 -1.87 21.71
C ASP A 84 30.08 -1.97 21.72
N MET A 85 29.44 -2.11 20.55
CA MET A 85 28.01 -2.40 20.46
C MET A 85 27.66 -3.76 21.05
N ASP A 86 28.49 -4.79 20.84
CA ASP A 86 28.34 -6.11 21.48
C ASP A 86 28.41 -6.03 23.01
N LEU A 87 29.25 -5.12 23.53
CA LEU A 87 29.36 -4.80 24.96
C LEU A 87 28.30 -3.79 25.44
N ASN A 88 27.36 -3.41 24.56
CA ASN A 88 26.28 -2.47 24.83
C ASN A 88 26.75 -1.10 25.35
N ILE A 89 27.77 -0.53 24.70
CA ILE A 89 28.21 0.86 24.94
C ILE A 89 27.00 1.81 24.91
N SER A 90 27.01 2.83 25.77
CA SER A 90 25.97 3.86 25.75
C SER A 90 26.00 4.64 24.43
N PHE A 91 24.86 5.18 24.00
CA PHE A 91 24.83 5.99 22.79
C PHE A 91 25.77 7.21 22.87
N ASP A 92 25.77 7.92 24.01
CA ASP A 92 26.61 9.11 24.18
C ASP A 92 28.11 8.77 24.16
N ASP A 93 28.51 7.64 24.74
CA ASP A 93 29.90 7.20 24.69
C ASP A 93 30.30 6.70 23.30
N PHE A 94 29.36 6.08 22.57
CA PHE A 94 29.57 5.69 21.19
C PHE A 94 29.85 6.91 20.31
N ILE A 95 29.03 7.96 20.39
CA ILE A 95 29.23 9.17 19.56
C ILE A 95 30.51 9.92 19.93
N LYS A 96 30.90 9.94 21.20
CA LYS A 96 32.20 10.51 21.62
C LYS A 96 33.38 9.72 21.05
N LYS A 97 33.28 8.39 21.02
CA LYS A 97 34.34 7.50 20.56
C LYS A 97 34.44 7.42 19.03
N TYR A 98 33.32 7.59 18.33
CA TYR A 98 33.19 7.52 16.87
C TYR A 98 32.57 8.80 16.31
N PRO A 99 33.27 9.96 16.40
CA PRO A 99 32.73 11.25 15.97
C PRO A 99 32.44 11.34 14.46
N GLU A 100 32.99 10.45 13.65
CA GLU A 100 32.76 10.34 12.21
C GLU A 100 31.47 9.60 11.84
N ALA A 101 30.75 9.03 12.81
CA ALA A 101 29.49 8.35 12.57
C ALA A 101 28.39 9.33 12.12
N VAL A 102 27.65 8.96 11.07
CA VAL A 102 26.46 9.70 10.65
C VAL A 102 25.29 9.25 11.53
N VAL A 103 24.60 10.21 12.14
CA VAL A 103 23.55 9.95 13.12
C VAL A 103 22.26 10.63 12.72
N LYS A 104 21.15 9.89 12.81
CA LYS A 104 19.80 10.46 12.80
C LYS A 104 19.13 10.18 14.15
N LYS A 105 18.49 11.19 14.71
CA LYS A 105 17.85 11.11 16.04
C LYS A 105 16.33 11.16 15.94
N ASP A 106 15.68 10.74 17.02
CA ASP A 106 14.24 10.84 17.24
C ASP A 106 13.42 10.21 16.11
N LEU A 107 13.82 9.02 15.68
CA LEU A 107 13.19 8.27 14.59
C LEU A 107 12.09 7.35 15.10
N LEU A 108 11.00 7.25 14.34
CA LEU A 108 10.03 6.18 14.54
C LEU A 108 10.60 4.89 13.93
N LEU A 109 10.80 3.88 14.78
CA LEU A 109 11.28 2.57 14.38
C LEU A 109 10.14 1.55 14.46
N ILE A 110 9.93 0.82 13.36
CA ILE A 110 8.90 -0.22 13.27
C ILE A 110 9.57 -1.58 13.28
N LYS A 111 9.04 -2.50 14.08
CA LYS A 111 9.47 -3.89 14.13
C LYS A 111 8.36 -4.80 13.61
N SER A 112 8.71 -5.71 12.71
CA SER A 112 7.77 -6.64 12.09
C SER A 112 8.39 -8.04 11.96
N LYS A 113 7.54 -9.07 12.05
CA LYS A 113 7.86 -10.41 11.54
C LYS A 113 7.55 -10.45 10.04
N THR A 114 8.51 -10.84 9.22
CA THR A 114 8.34 -10.98 7.76
C THR A 114 9.07 -12.20 7.21
N ILE A 115 8.82 -12.52 5.94
CA ILE A 115 9.57 -13.49 5.16
C ILE A 115 10.39 -12.71 4.14
N ASN A 116 11.71 -12.86 4.18
CA ASN A 116 12.58 -12.15 3.24
C ASN A 116 12.67 -12.86 1.88
N TYR A 117 13.40 -12.26 0.93
CA TYR A 117 13.56 -12.78 -0.44
C TYR A 117 14.21 -14.18 -0.54
N ARG A 118 14.73 -14.72 0.57
CA ARG A 118 15.30 -16.07 0.66
C ARG A 118 14.35 -17.06 1.34
N ASP A 119 13.08 -16.70 1.45
CA ASP A 119 12.03 -17.49 2.11
C ASP A 119 12.33 -17.79 3.59
N LYS A 120 13.04 -16.89 4.27
CA LYS A 120 13.37 -17.03 5.70
C LYS A 120 12.53 -16.09 6.55
N GLU A 121 12.00 -16.61 7.66
CA GLU A 121 11.39 -15.78 8.69
C GLU A 121 12.47 -14.90 9.35
N VAL A 122 12.25 -13.58 9.32
CA VAL A 122 13.13 -12.58 9.92
C VAL A 122 12.33 -11.62 10.80
N THR A 123 13.03 -11.05 11.79
CA THR A 123 12.60 -9.83 12.45
C THR A 123 13.23 -8.67 11.70
N GLU A 124 12.38 -7.88 11.04
CA GLU A 124 12.75 -6.64 10.37
C GLU A 124 12.57 -5.48 11.36
N ILE A 125 13.58 -4.62 11.45
CA ILE A 125 13.48 -3.33 12.13
C ILE A 125 13.86 -2.26 11.13
N ARG A 126 12.98 -1.30 10.92
CA ARG A 126 13.18 -0.23 9.94
C ARG A 126 12.90 1.15 10.50
N GLU A 127 13.65 2.12 9.98
CA GLU A 127 13.37 3.54 10.11
C GLU A 127 12.15 3.89 9.24
N LEU A 128 11.18 4.62 9.80
CA LEU A 128 10.16 5.26 8.98
C LEU A 128 10.61 6.68 8.65
N SER A 129 11.08 6.91 7.42
CA SER A 129 11.44 8.24 6.96
C SER A 129 10.26 8.95 6.32
N VAL A 130 10.15 10.26 6.57
CA VAL A 130 9.10 11.10 5.95
C VAL A 130 9.62 11.90 4.75
N ASN A 131 10.94 12.09 4.62
CA ASN A 131 11.51 13.04 3.65
C ASN A 131 12.89 12.65 3.08
N ASP A 132 13.41 11.50 3.46
CA ASP A 132 14.75 11.01 3.14
C ASP A 132 14.66 9.63 2.49
N ASP A 133 15.45 9.44 1.43
CA ASP A 133 15.54 8.19 0.67
C ASP A 133 16.58 7.22 1.27
N ASP A 134 17.38 7.66 2.25
CA ASP A 134 18.45 6.87 2.88
C ASP A 134 17.99 6.19 4.19
N GLU A 135 16.89 5.41 4.09
CA GLU A 135 16.34 4.61 5.20
C GLU A 135 17.29 3.46 5.59
N ILE A 136 17.30 3.12 6.88
CA ILE A 136 17.96 1.91 7.38
C ILE A 136 16.89 0.83 7.60
N GLU A 137 17.22 -0.37 7.16
CA GLU A 137 16.48 -1.59 7.49
C GLU A 137 17.48 -2.65 7.97
N ILE A 138 17.18 -3.27 9.11
CA ILE A 138 18.01 -4.33 9.69
C ILE A 138 17.13 -5.58 9.85
N GLU A 139 17.48 -6.62 9.12
CA GLU A 139 16.92 -7.96 9.28
C GLU A 139 17.78 -8.80 10.23
N THR A 140 17.13 -9.49 11.16
CA THR A 140 17.75 -10.53 11.99
C THR A 140 16.94 -11.83 11.91
N PRO A 141 17.55 -13.02 12.04
CA PRO A 141 16.79 -14.27 12.06
C PRO A 141 15.68 -14.24 13.11
N TYR A 142 14.45 -14.59 12.72
CA TYR A 142 13.32 -14.56 13.64
C TYR A 142 13.49 -15.59 14.77
N LYS A 143 13.29 -15.11 16.00
CA LYS A 143 13.28 -15.94 17.22
C LYS A 143 12.12 -15.49 18.10
N LYS A 144 11.13 -16.36 18.27
CA LYS A 144 9.87 -16.05 18.99
C LYS A 144 10.13 -15.51 20.39
N GLU A 145 11.08 -16.09 21.10
CA GLU A 145 11.46 -15.72 22.46
C GLU A 145 12.20 -14.38 22.55
N LEU A 146 12.76 -13.86 21.44
CA LEU A 146 13.43 -12.56 21.41
C LEU A 146 12.52 -11.46 20.90
N TYR A 147 11.49 -11.78 20.12
CA TYR A 147 10.66 -10.81 19.42
C TYR A 147 9.99 -9.79 20.36
N THR A 148 9.55 -10.23 21.55
CA THR A 148 8.88 -9.36 22.54
C THR A 148 9.79 -8.95 23.70
N LYS A 149 11.09 -9.30 23.69
CA LYS A 149 11.99 -8.95 24.78
C LYS A 149 12.19 -7.43 24.91
N PRO A 150 12.38 -6.92 26.14
CA PRO A 150 12.79 -5.54 26.35
C PRO A 150 14.14 -5.22 25.71
N VAL A 151 14.18 -4.12 24.96
CA VAL A 151 15.34 -3.63 24.20
C VAL A 151 15.72 -2.19 24.49
N LYS A 152 15.06 -1.53 25.46
CA LYS A 152 15.43 -0.18 25.88
C LYS A 152 16.94 -0.09 26.19
N ASN A 153 17.58 0.96 25.68
CA ASN A 153 19.00 1.25 25.79
C ASN A 153 19.91 0.15 25.23
N LYS A 154 19.45 -0.54 24.17
CA LYS A 154 20.22 -1.56 23.46
C LYS A 154 20.39 -1.24 21.99
N TRP A 155 21.38 -1.90 21.41
CA TRP A 155 21.68 -1.85 19.99
C TRP A 155 21.06 -3.02 19.23
N VAL A 156 20.71 -2.76 17.98
CA VAL A 156 20.71 -3.77 16.91
C VAL A 156 21.55 -3.22 15.77
N TYR A 157 22.32 -4.06 15.10
CA TYR A 157 23.19 -3.60 14.02
C TYR A 157 23.34 -4.63 12.91
N SER A 158 23.67 -4.13 11.72
CA SER A 158 24.10 -4.89 10.56
C SER A 158 25.55 -4.52 10.27
N TYR A 159 26.43 -5.52 10.23
CA TYR A 159 27.85 -5.35 9.97
C TYR A 159 28.20 -5.95 8.62
N SER A 160 28.85 -5.14 7.78
CA SER A 160 29.35 -5.54 6.47
C SER A 160 30.86 -5.58 6.49
N GLU A 161 31.42 -6.78 6.34
CA GLU A 161 32.86 -6.97 6.15
C GLU A 161 33.36 -6.31 4.87
N LYS A 162 34.64 -5.90 4.87
CA LYS A 162 35.30 -5.37 3.68
C LYS A 162 35.29 -6.40 2.54
N LYS A 163 34.88 -5.96 1.34
CA LYS A 163 34.95 -6.74 0.09
C LYS A 163 35.83 -6.01 -0.94
N SER A 164 36.06 -6.64 -2.08
CA SER A 164 36.84 -6.04 -3.17
C SER A 164 36.20 -4.76 -3.74
N TYR A 165 34.88 -4.63 -3.66
CA TYR A 165 34.10 -3.51 -4.21
C TYR A 165 33.39 -2.66 -3.15
N SER A 166 33.53 -2.98 -1.86
CA SER A 166 32.90 -2.22 -0.77
C SER A 166 33.79 -2.15 0.46
N GLY A 167 33.84 -0.98 1.10
CA GLY A 167 34.47 -0.82 2.40
C GLY A 167 33.79 -1.66 3.49
N GLU A 168 34.48 -1.82 4.62
CA GLU A 168 33.85 -2.26 5.85
C GLU A 168 32.83 -1.19 6.29
N SER A 169 31.69 -1.58 6.83
CA SER A 169 30.71 -0.63 7.37
C SER A 169 29.80 -1.26 8.42
N ILE A 170 29.22 -0.42 9.28
CA ILE A 170 28.18 -0.83 10.24
C ILE A 170 27.02 0.16 10.19
N GLU A 171 25.81 -0.39 10.20
CA GLU A 171 24.55 0.36 10.33
C GLU A 171 23.83 -0.16 11.57
N ALA A 172 23.28 0.73 12.39
CA ALA A 172 22.72 0.35 13.67
C ALA A 172 21.53 1.21 14.08
N PHE A 173 20.66 0.61 14.90
CA PHE A 173 19.69 1.35 15.71
C PHE A 173 20.03 1.26 17.19
N TYR A 174 19.86 2.39 17.89
CA TYR A 174 19.83 2.45 19.34
C TYR A 174 18.41 2.76 19.81
N PHE A 175 17.85 1.91 20.68
CA PHE A 175 16.46 2.04 21.13
C PHE A 175 16.37 2.87 22.42
N LEU A 176 15.61 3.96 22.40
CA LEU A 176 15.39 4.80 23.59
C LEU A 176 14.36 4.20 24.55
N ASP A 177 13.48 3.36 24.04
CA ASP A 177 12.46 2.66 24.81
C ASP A 177 12.24 1.24 24.25
N ASN A 178 11.39 0.48 24.92
CA ASN A 178 10.93 -0.81 24.41
C ASN A 178 9.94 -0.59 23.24
N PHE A 179 9.85 -1.59 22.37
CA PHE A 179 8.78 -1.64 21.37
C PHE A 179 7.43 -1.83 22.07
N LYS A 180 6.43 -1.06 21.62
CA LYS A 180 5.06 -1.10 22.12
C LYS A 180 4.11 -1.30 20.96
N SER A 181 2.99 -1.95 21.26
CA SER A 181 1.85 -2.08 20.38
C SER A 181 0.62 -1.73 21.21
N ILE A 182 -0.30 -0.95 20.64
CA ILE A 182 -1.51 -0.50 21.33
C ILE A 182 -2.75 -1.04 20.62
N PRO A 183 -3.85 -1.31 21.35
CA PRO A 183 -5.11 -1.67 20.73
C PRO A 183 -5.66 -0.47 19.94
N LEU A 184 -6.15 -0.72 18.73
CA LEU A 184 -6.80 0.29 17.92
C LEU A 184 -8.20 0.60 18.46
N ALA A 185 -8.58 1.88 18.44
CA ALA A 185 -9.91 2.32 18.84
C ALA A 185 -11.01 1.59 18.03
N PRO A 186 -12.20 1.33 18.61
CA PRO A 186 -13.25 0.54 17.96
C PRO A 186 -13.67 1.06 16.58
N LYS A 187 -13.57 2.36 16.32
CA LYS A 187 -13.87 2.94 15.00
C LYS A 187 -12.95 2.40 13.89
N TYR A 188 -11.66 2.23 14.18
CA TYR A 188 -10.67 1.73 13.22
C TYR A 188 -10.77 0.21 13.07
N SER A 189 -10.95 -0.50 14.19
CA SER A 189 -11.23 -1.94 14.16
C SER A 189 -12.45 -2.25 13.30
N ARG A 190 -13.53 -1.46 13.38
CA ARG A 190 -14.72 -1.65 12.53
C ARG A 190 -14.44 -1.53 11.03
N GLN A 191 -13.53 -0.65 10.62
CA GLN A 191 -13.12 -0.51 9.22
C GLN A 191 -12.37 -1.75 8.74
N ILE A 192 -11.44 -2.26 9.56
CA ILE A 192 -10.70 -3.50 9.27
C ILE A 192 -11.65 -4.70 9.20
N ILE A 193 -12.58 -4.83 10.16
CA ILE A 193 -13.59 -5.92 10.16
C ILE A 193 -14.49 -5.81 8.92
N TYR A 194 -14.88 -4.59 8.53
CA TYR A 194 -15.68 -4.39 7.33
C TYR A 194 -14.93 -4.88 6.09
N SER A 195 -13.66 -4.48 5.92
CA SER A 195 -12.85 -4.95 4.79
C SER A 195 -12.66 -6.46 4.81
N ASP A 196 -12.36 -7.07 5.95
CA ASP A 196 -12.10 -8.50 6.06
C ASP A 196 -13.36 -9.34 5.80
N CYS A 197 -14.50 -8.90 6.34
CA CYS A 197 -15.79 -9.53 6.09
C CYS A 197 -16.19 -9.44 4.62
N LEU A 198 -15.95 -8.29 3.97
CA LEU A 198 -16.33 -8.08 2.59
C LEU A 198 -15.39 -8.84 1.64
N ILE A 199 -14.08 -8.87 1.87
CA ILE A 199 -13.09 -9.51 0.99
C ILE A 199 -13.10 -11.04 1.11
N ASP A 200 -13.61 -11.58 2.22
CA ASP A 200 -13.50 -12.97 2.63
C ASP A 200 -12.03 -13.44 2.68
N THR A 201 -11.42 -13.29 3.84
CA THR A 201 -10.00 -13.59 4.06
C THR A 201 -9.69 -15.11 4.09
N SER A 202 -10.71 -15.98 4.09
CA SER A 202 -10.52 -17.44 4.10
C SER A 202 -10.04 -18.03 2.76
N SER A 203 -10.18 -17.27 1.67
CA SER A 203 -9.90 -17.73 0.31
C SER A 203 -8.90 -16.84 -0.44
N SER A 204 -8.04 -17.45 -1.25
CA SER A 204 -7.07 -16.74 -2.10
C SER A 204 -7.59 -16.53 -3.52
N LYS A 205 -7.13 -15.47 -4.17
CA LYS A 205 -7.43 -15.18 -5.59
C LYS A 205 -6.91 -16.30 -6.49
N LEU A 206 -5.61 -16.59 -6.41
CA LEU A 206 -4.97 -17.73 -7.08
C LEU A 206 -5.02 -18.96 -6.17
N LYS A 207 -4.91 -20.16 -6.73
CA LYS A 207 -4.80 -21.39 -5.96
C LYS A 207 -3.44 -21.47 -5.27
N LYS A 208 -3.38 -22.18 -4.13
CA LYS A 208 -2.13 -22.35 -3.36
C LYS A 208 -1.03 -23.07 -4.14
N ASP A 209 -1.42 -23.96 -5.04
CA ASP A 209 -0.54 -24.75 -5.90
C ASP A 209 -0.37 -24.16 -7.32
N ALA A 210 -0.85 -22.93 -7.54
CA ALA A 210 -0.72 -22.24 -8.82
C ALA A 210 0.75 -22.20 -9.26
N LYS A 211 0.99 -22.43 -10.55
CA LYS A 211 2.35 -22.46 -11.12
C LYS A 211 2.64 -21.16 -11.84
N GLN A 212 3.88 -20.68 -11.72
CA GLN A 212 4.34 -19.59 -12.55
C GLN A 212 4.28 -20.01 -14.03
N GLY A 213 3.69 -19.18 -14.87
CA GLY A 213 3.52 -19.49 -16.28
C GLY A 213 3.05 -18.30 -17.10
N GLY A 214 2.93 -18.50 -18.41
CA GLY A 214 2.30 -17.53 -19.30
C GLY A 214 0.78 -17.46 -19.04
N LEU A 215 0.14 -16.40 -19.53
CA LEU A 215 -1.31 -16.31 -19.49
C LEU A 215 -1.91 -17.56 -20.16
N PRO A 216 -2.67 -18.43 -19.44
CA PRO A 216 -3.37 -19.53 -20.08
C PRO A 216 -4.29 -18.89 -21.12
N ASN A 217 -4.16 -19.28 -22.40
CA ASN A 217 -4.83 -18.76 -23.60
C ASN A 217 -5.69 -17.49 -23.37
N GLU A 218 -5.41 -16.39 -24.07
CA GLU A 218 -6.27 -15.17 -24.03
C GLU A 218 -7.75 -15.53 -23.92
N ILE A 219 -8.48 -14.84 -23.04
CA ILE A 219 -9.89 -15.16 -22.78
C ILE A 219 -10.61 -15.32 -24.13
N PRO A 220 -11.27 -16.46 -24.42
CA PRO A 220 -11.83 -16.71 -25.74
C PRO A 220 -12.71 -15.55 -26.18
N LYS A 221 -12.64 -15.07 -27.42
CA LYS A 221 -13.43 -13.90 -27.86
C LYS A 221 -14.93 -14.06 -27.61
N ASN A 222 -15.41 -15.30 -27.58
CA ASN A 222 -16.79 -15.69 -27.28
C ASN A 222 -17.04 -16.05 -25.80
N TRP A 223 -16.11 -15.80 -24.87
CA TRP A 223 -16.20 -16.24 -23.46
C TRP A 223 -17.51 -15.82 -22.78
N ARG A 224 -18.07 -14.67 -23.18
CA ARG A 224 -19.35 -14.17 -22.67
C ARG A 224 -20.53 -15.07 -22.99
N LYS A 225 -20.46 -15.79 -24.12
CA LYS A 225 -21.49 -16.74 -24.59
C LYS A 225 -21.34 -18.14 -24.01
N LEU A 226 -20.26 -18.41 -23.27
CA LEU A 226 -20.06 -19.67 -22.60
C LEU A 226 -21.14 -19.88 -21.52
N SER A 227 -21.50 -21.14 -21.30
CA SER A 227 -22.32 -21.54 -20.17
C SER A 227 -21.65 -21.18 -18.85
N LYS A 228 -22.44 -21.17 -17.77
CA LYS A 228 -21.91 -20.90 -16.41
C LYS A 228 -20.79 -21.88 -16.04
N ALA A 229 -20.97 -23.18 -16.29
CA ALA A 229 -19.98 -24.21 -15.98
C ALA A 229 -18.67 -24.03 -16.77
N GLU A 230 -18.75 -23.62 -18.04
CA GLU A 230 -17.57 -23.32 -18.84
C GLU A 230 -16.85 -22.06 -18.35
N LYS A 231 -17.58 -21.02 -17.92
CA LYS A 231 -16.97 -19.83 -17.30
C LYS A 231 -16.30 -20.17 -15.96
N GLU A 232 -16.89 -21.06 -15.16
CA GLU A 232 -16.31 -21.54 -13.90
C GLU A 232 -15.03 -22.34 -14.13
N LYS A 233 -15.03 -23.23 -15.14
CA LYS A 233 -13.82 -23.95 -15.54
C LYS A 233 -12.73 -22.99 -16.02
N LEU A 234 -13.08 -22.03 -16.86
CA LEU A 234 -12.12 -21.03 -17.34
C LEU A 234 -11.55 -20.19 -16.20
N LEU A 235 -12.40 -19.77 -15.25
CA LEU A 235 -11.96 -19.10 -14.02
C LEU A 235 -10.97 -19.98 -13.25
N ASP A 236 -11.26 -21.26 -13.10
CA ASP A 236 -10.39 -22.22 -12.42
C ASP A 236 -9.00 -22.37 -13.09
N ASP A 237 -8.98 -22.41 -14.42
CA ASP A 237 -7.74 -22.42 -15.22
C ASP A 237 -6.91 -21.14 -14.97
N PHE A 238 -7.54 -19.97 -15.04
CA PHE A 238 -6.87 -18.69 -14.76
C PHE A 238 -6.34 -18.58 -13.32
N ARG A 239 -7.02 -19.19 -12.35
CA ARG A 239 -6.58 -19.20 -10.94
C ARG A 239 -5.43 -20.17 -10.67
N SER A 240 -5.17 -21.10 -11.59
CA SER A 240 -4.12 -22.12 -11.46
C SER A 240 -2.76 -21.66 -11.99
N VAL A 241 -2.68 -20.44 -12.54
CA VAL A 241 -1.46 -19.88 -13.13
C VAL A 241 -1.13 -18.54 -12.48
N GLN A 242 0.13 -18.35 -12.10
CA GLN A 242 0.67 -17.08 -11.63
C GLN A 242 1.41 -16.41 -12.79
N VAL A 243 0.86 -15.31 -13.31
CA VAL A 243 1.49 -14.53 -14.38
C VAL A 243 2.34 -13.43 -13.76
N VAL A 244 3.65 -13.48 -14.02
CA VAL A 244 4.63 -12.48 -13.57
C VAL A 244 5.07 -11.66 -14.76
N GLY A 245 4.95 -10.33 -14.66
CA GLY A 245 5.35 -9.43 -15.75
C GLY A 245 6.86 -9.29 -15.84
N LEU A 246 7.41 -9.25 -17.05
CA LEU A 246 8.85 -9.10 -17.25
C LEU A 246 9.36 -7.67 -17.03
N CYS A 247 8.49 -6.67 -17.22
CA CYS A 247 8.81 -5.26 -17.03
C CYS A 247 7.56 -4.43 -16.71
N SER A 248 7.74 -3.13 -16.45
CA SER A 248 6.65 -2.21 -16.08
C SER A 248 5.58 -2.07 -17.16
N GLN A 249 5.96 -2.29 -18.42
CA GLN A 249 5.06 -2.19 -19.58
C GLN A 249 4.28 -3.48 -19.83
N ASP A 250 4.70 -4.61 -19.23
CA ASP A 250 4.01 -5.88 -19.36
C ASP A 250 2.64 -5.82 -18.68
N GLN A 251 1.59 -5.88 -19.50
CA GLN A 251 0.22 -5.84 -19.05
C GLN A 251 -0.34 -7.24 -18.76
N SER A 252 0.38 -8.32 -19.05
CA SER A 252 -0.14 -9.69 -18.92
C SER A 252 -0.69 -9.99 -17.51
N PRO A 253 -0.02 -9.61 -16.41
CA PRO A 253 -0.57 -9.80 -15.05
C PRO A 253 -1.85 -8.97 -14.82
N ARG A 254 -1.92 -7.76 -15.37
CA ARG A 254 -3.07 -6.87 -15.23
C ARG A 254 -4.27 -7.36 -16.05
N VAL A 255 -4.01 -7.83 -17.27
CA VAL A 255 -4.99 -8.49 -18.14
C VAL A 255 -5.53 -9.75 -17.46
N GLN A 256 -4.67 -10.57 -16.85
CA GLN A 256 -5.12 -11.71 -16.04
C GLN A 256 -6.04 -11.26 -14.89
N GLY A 257 -5.66 -10.21 -14.16
CA GLY A 257 -6.48 -9.65 -13.08
C GLY A 257 -7.87 -9.24 -13.55
N VAL A 258 -7.97 -8.61 -14.71
CA VAL A 258 -9.24 -8.22 -15.33
C VAL A 258 -10.06 -9.44 -15.72
N TYR A 259 -9.46 -10.47 -16.33
CA TYR A 259 -10.16 -11.71 -16.69
C TYR A 259 -10.66 -12.46 -15.45
N LEU A 260 -9.85 -12.53 -14.40
CA LEU A 260 -10.27 -13.08 -13.11
C LEU A 260 -11.47 -12.30 -12.57
N ALA A 261 -11.43 -10.97 -12.56
CA ALA A 261 -12.52 -10.14 -12.08
C ALA A 261 -13.80 -10.30 -12.92
N LEU A 262 -13.68 -10.34 -14.25
CA LEU A 262 -14.81 -10.52 -15.17
C LEU A 262 -15.46 -11.91 -15.02
N LEU A 263 -14.68 -12.97 -15.03
CA LEU A 263 -15.18 -14.34 -14.92
C LEU A 263 -15.79 -14.61 -13.54
N SER A 264 -15.15 -14.13 -12.47
CA SER A 264 -15.68 -14.26 -11.12
C SER A 264 -16.96 -13.44 -10.91
N ALA A 265 -17.09 -12.26 -11.50
CA ALA A 265 -18.32 -11.49 -11.48
C ALA A 265 -19.48 -12.25 -12.17
N GLU A 266 -19.23 -12.80 -13.37
CA GLU A 266 -20.21 -13.53 -14.17
C GLU A 266 -20.64 -14.87 -13.53
N THR A 267 -19.75 -15.49 -12.76
CA THR A 267 -20.00 -16.75 -12.05
C THR A 267 -20.45 -16.55 -10.61
N ALA A 268 -20.59 -15.30 -10.14
CA ALA A 268 -20.91 -14.93 -8.76
C ALA A 268 -19.89 -15.45 -7.72
N ASN A 269 -18.62 -15.61 -8.11
CA ASN A 269 -17.53 -15.99 -7.22
C ASN A 269 -16.97 -14.75 -6.50
N TRP A 270 -17.68 -14.30 -5.47
CA TRP A 270 -17.42 -13.03 -4.78
C TRP A 270 -15.99 -12.87 -4.23
N PRO A 271 -15.39 -13.85 -3.51
CA PRO A 271 -14.07 -13.66 -2.93
C PRO A 271 -12.97 -13.47 -3.97
N VAL A 272 -13.09 -14.11 -5.13
CA VAL A 272 -12.18 -13.91 -6.25
C VAL A 272 -12.44 -12.58 -6.93
N PHE A 273 -13.72 -12.22 -7.12
CA PHE A 273 -14.13 -10.96 -7.72
C PHE A 273 -13.53 -9.76 -7.00
N LEU A 274 -13.82 -9.62 -5.69
CA LEU A 274 -13.43 -8.42 -4.97
C LEU A 274 -11.90 -8.30 -4.87
N LYS A 275 -11.19 -9.39 -4.59
CA LYS A 275 -9.70 -9.37 -4.56
C LYS A 275 -9.12 -8.99 -5.93
N SER A 276 -9.65 -9.55 -7.02
CA SER A 276 -9.18 -9.25 -8.36
C SER A 276 -9.48 -7.80 -8.75
N HIS A 277 -10.65 -7.29 -8.39
CA HIS A 277 -11.01 -5.89 -8.63
C HIS A 277 -10.13 -4.93 -7.82
N LEU A 278 -9.90 -5.22 -6.54
CA LEU A 278 -8.98 -4.45 -5.70
C LEU A 278 -7.55 -4.49 -6.23
N ASP A 279 -7.09 -5.61 -6.80
CA ASP A 279 -5.77 -5.70 -7.44
C ASP A 279 -5.68 -4.81 -8.69
N ILE A 280 -6.74 -4.71 -9.49
CA ILE A 280 -6.79 -3.79 -10.63
C ILE A 280 -6.71 -2.34 -10.15
N MET A 281 -7.50 -1.98 -9.14
CA MET A 281 -7.52 -0.64 -8.54
C MET A 281 -6.15 -0.26 -7.96
N ASN A 282 -5.56 -1.17 -7.18
CA ASN A 282 -4.26 -1.00 -6.53
C ASN A 282 -3.06 -1.27 -7.44
N ASP A 283 -3.29 -1.68 -8.69
CA ASP A 283 -2.25 -2.18 -9.60
C ASP A 283 -1.30 -3.20 -8.95
N ARG A 284 -1.86 -4.06 -8.10
CA ARG A 284 -1.14 -5.03 -7.27
C ARG A 284 -0.85 -6.30 -8.08
N PHE A 285 0.11 -6.19 -8.98
CA PHE A 285 0.57 -7.32 -9.79
C PHE A 285 2.08 -7.48 -9.75
N GLU A 286 2.54 -8.73 -9.76
CA GLU A 286 3.96 -9.06 -9.73
C GLU A 286 4.63 -8.75 -11.06
N ARG A 287 5.74 -8.00 -10.98
CA ARG A 287 6.59 -7.64 -12.11
C ARG A 287 8.05 -7.66 -11.67
N ALA A 288 8.94 -8.13 -12.54
CA ALA A 288 10.39 -8.15 -12.28
C ALA A 288 10.98 -6.73 -12.16
N SER A 289 10.36 -5.75 -12.82
CA SER A 289 10.67 -4.33 -12.69
C SER A 289 9.38 -3.55 -12.91
N ASP A 290 9.11 -2.54 -12.08
CA ASP A 290 7.94 -1.67 -12.22
C ASP A 290 8.31 -0.20 -12.04
N ALA A 291 7.91 0.64 -12.99
CA ALA A 291 8.31 2.04 -13.08
C ALA A 291 7.07 2.94 -13.02
N SER A 292 7.20 4.10 -12.38
CA SER A 292 6.08 5.01 -12.07
C SER A 292 5.27 5.45 -13.30
N TYR A 293 5.93 5.74 -14.43
CA TYR A 293 5.27 6.25 -15.64
C TYR A 293 4.25 5.27 -16.26
N ALA A 294 4.46 3.96 -16.13
CA ALA A 294 3.53 2.95 -16.65
C ALA A 294 2.23 2.90 -15.84
N ARG A 295 2.29 3.28 -14.56
CA ARG A 295 1.16 3.26 -13.62
C ARG A 295 0.15 4.38 -13.89
N GLU A 296 0.57 5.50 -14.48
CA GLU A 296 -0.31 6.66 -14.73
C GLU A 296 -1.42 6.36 -15.75
N ARG A 297 -1.16 5.49 -16.73
CA ARG A 297 -2.15 5.12 -17.76
C ARG A 297 -3.21 4.12 -17.28
N ARG A 298 -2.96 3.43 -16.17
CA ARG A 298 -3.80 2.37 -15.61
C ARG A 298 -4.94 2.93 -14.77
N GLN A 299 -6.19 2.70 -15.18
CA GLN A 299 -7.39 3.19 -14.49
C GLN A 299 -7.62 2.48 -13.14
N THR A 300 -8.40 3.10 -12.25
CA THR A 300 -8.64 2.61 -10.88
C THR A 300 -9.93 1.81 -10.73
N TYR A 301 -10.94 2.06 -11.57
CA TYR A 301 -12.25 1.38 -11.54
C TYR A 301 -12.99 1.48 -10.20
N ILE A 302 -12.73 2.52 -9.39
CA ILE A 302 -13.39 2.70 -8.09
C ILE A 302 -14.92 2.89 -8.21
N LYS A 303 -15.39 3.46 -9.32
CA LYS A 303 -16.82 3.76 -9.55
C LYS A 303 -17.69 2.51 -9.59
N GLU A 304 -17.13 1.40 -10.05
CA GLU A 304 -17.76 0.10 -9.99
C GLU A 304 -18.06 -0.30 -8.54
N LEU A 305 -17.10 -0.13 -7.62
CA LEU A 305 -17.32 -0.40 -6.19
C LEU A 305 -18.32 0.58 -5.56
N GLU A 306 -18.29 1.85 -5.96
CA GLU A 306 -19.22 2.89 -5.45
C GLU A 306 -20.67 2.71 -5.91
N THR A 307 -20.88 1.92 -6.97
CA THR A 307 -22.21 1.59 -7.50
C THR A 307 -22.77 0.31 -6.88
N LEU A 308 -21.89 -0.56 -6.39
CA LEU A 308 -22.27 -1.59 -5.45
C LEU A 308 -22.54 -0.91 -4.11
N ASN A 309 -23.50 -1.38 -3.33
CA ASN A 309 -23.88 -0.80 -2.03
C ASN A 309 -22.79 -0.99 -0.95
N ILE A 310 -21.52 -0.80 -1.30
CA ILE A 310 -20.33 -0.97 -0.49
C ILE A 310 -20.05 0.38 0.20
N ASN A 311 -19.71 0.33 1.48
CA ASN A 311 -19.07 1.46 2.15
C ASN A 311 -17.59 1.52 1.71
N VAL A 312 -17.36 2.17 0.57
CA VAL A 312 -16.03 2.28 -0.04
C VAL A 312 -15.01 2.92 0.91
N PRO A 313 -15.32 3.99 1.66
CA PRO A 313 -14.45 4.49 2.71
C PRO A 313 -13.95 3.42 3.69
N ASP A 314 -14.86 2.67 4.31
CA ASP A 314 -14.47 1.66 5.30
C ASP A 314 -13.68 0.50 4.68
N LEU A 315 -14.01 0.10 3.45
CA LEU A 315 -13.24 -0.91 2.71
C LEU A 315 -11.80 -0.45 2.47
N ILE A 316 -11.61 0.77 1.97
CA ILE A 316 -10.29 1.29 1.62
C ILE A 316 -9.46 1.58 2.87
N PHE A 317 -10.05 2.14 3.93
CA PHE A 317 -9.34 2.35 5.19
C PHE A 317 -8.98 1.04 5.86
N GLY A 318 -9.91 0.08 5.92
CA GLY A 318 -9.69 -1.23 6.50
C GLY A 318 -8.50 -1.98 5.89
N THR A 319 -8.33 -1.87 4.58
CA THR A 319 -7.19 -2.45 3.84
C THR A 319 -5.89 -1.63 3.92
N SER A 320 -5.92 -0.43 4.49
CA SER A 320 -4.77 0.49 4.56
C SER A 320 -4.07 0.49 5.92
N PHE A 321 -4.75 0.08 6.99
CA PHE A 321 -4.15 0.01 8.33
C PHE A 321 -2.97 -0.96 8.41
N ARG A 322 -1.98 -0.62 9.23
CA ARG A 322 -0.83 -1.46 9.56
C ARG A 322 -1.04 -2.06 10.94
N ILE A 323 -1.27 -3.38 10.96
CA ILE A 323 -1.68 -4.11 12.16
C ILE A 323 -0.78 -5.31 12.45
N GLU A 324 -0.66 -5.68 13.72
CA GLU A 324 0.16 -6.79 14.17
C GLU A 324 -0.56 -8.15 14.10
N ASN A 325 -1.88 -8.14 14.22
CA ASN A 325 -2.73 -9.34 14.21
C ASN A 325 -3.78 -9.32 13.08
N PRO A 326 -3.37 -9.24 11.80
CA PRO A 326 -4.32 -9.35 10.69
C PRO A 326 -4.97 -10.73 10.62
N ALA A 327 -6.16 -10.80 10.01
CA ALA A 327 -6.70 -12.08 9.57
C ALA A 327 -5.78 -12.73 8.50
N ASP A 328 -5.83 -14.05 8.39
CA ASP A 328 -5.12 -14.78 7.33
C ASP A 328 -5.51 -14.23 5.95
N ASN A 329 -4.56 -13.90 5.08
CA ASN A 329 -4.85 -13.27 3.78
C ASN A 329 -5.57 -11.91 3.84
N HIS A 330 -5.45 -11.14 4.94
CA HIS A 330 -5.86 -9.74 4.98
C HIS A 330 -5.31 -8.98 3.76
N TYR A 331 -6.18 -8.22 3.10
CA TYR A 331 -5.79 -7.48 1.90
C TYR A 331 -5.15 -6.15 2.28
N TYR A 332 -3.84 -6.03 2.09
CA TYR A 332 -3.15 -4.75 2.22
C TYR A 332 -3.15 -3.97 0.90
N ALA A 333 -3.85 -2.84 0.89
CA ALA A 333 -3.87 -1.91 -0.23
C ALA A 333 -2.56 -1.10 -0.34
N SER A 334 -2.28 -0.63 -1.55
CA SER A 334 -1.21 0.35 -1.79
C SER A 334 -1.79 1.74 -1.57
N ILE A 335 -1.38 2.45 -0.52
CA ILE A 335 -1.88 3.79 -0.22
C ILE A 335 -1.59 4.79 -1.33
N SER A 336 -0.52 4.59 -2.11
CA SER A 336 -0.22 5.44 -3.27
C SER A 336 -1.26 5.25 -4.39
N ARG A 337 -1.61 3.99 -4.70
CA ARG A 337 -2.61 3.68 -5.72
C ARG A 337 -4.04 3.94 -5.25
N SER A 338 -4.32 3.66 -3.97
CA SER A 338 -5.57 4.03 -3.32
C SER A 338 -5.73 5.56 -3.30
N GLY A 339 -4.65 6.32 -3.15
CA GLY A 339 -4.69 7.79 -3.25
C GLY A 339 -5.24 8.28 -4.59
N ARG A 340 -4.81 7.66 -5.69
CA ARG A 340 -5.39 7.93 -7.01
C ARG A 340 -6.87 7.58 -7.09
N ALA A 341 -7.24 6.39 -6.60
CA ALA A 341 -8.62 5.94 -6.62
C ALA A 341 -9.53 6.89 -5.83
N VAL A 342 -9.09 7.34 -4.65
CA VAL A 342 -9.77 8.33 -3.83
C VAL A 342 -9.90 9.70 -4.53
N ALA A 343 -8.88 10.14 -5.28
CA ALA A 343 -8.97 11.39 -6.04
C ALA A 343 -10.06 11.35 -7.13
N GLU A 344 -10.34 10.16 -7.67
CA GLU A 344 -11.38 9.87 -8.67
C GLU A 344 -12.75 9.53 -8.04
N SER A 345 -12.82 9.38 -6.72
CA SER A 345 -14.00 8.95 -5.95
C SER A 345 -15.08 10.04 -5.82
N LYS A 346 -16.34 9.63 -5.74
CA LYS A 346 -17.45 10.51 -5.34
C LYS A 346 -17.37 10.93 -3.86
N ASP A 347 -16.72 10.11 -3.03
CA ASP A 347 -16.60 10.30 -1.57
C ASP A 347 -15.27 10.95 -1.17
N ARG A 348 -14.57 11.61 -2.11
CA ARG A 348 -13.23 12.20 -1.91
C ARG A 348 -13.14 13.08 -0.67
N GLU A 349 -14.09 13.99 -0.47
CA GLU A 349 -14.06 14.90 0.70
C GLU A 349 -14.17 14.14 2.03
N LEU A 350 -14.96 13.06 2.07
CA LEU A 350 -15.08 12.21 3.24
C LEU A 350 -13.74 11.52 3.53
N PHE A 351 -13.09 10.94 2.52
CA PHE A 351 -11.75 10.36 2.65
C PHE A 351 -10.73 11.35 3.19
N LEU A 352 -10.63 12.53 2.57
CA LEU A 352 -9.68 13.57 2.98
C LEU A 352 -9.94 14.02 4.42
N SER A 353 -11.20 14.20 4.81
CA SER A 353 -11.56 14.60 6.17
C SER A 353 -11.20 13.53 7.22
N GLN A 354 -11.44 12.24 6.93
CA GLN A 354 -11.09 11.14 7.82
C GLN A 354 -9.57 11.00 7.95
N LEU A 355 -8.82 11.09 6.84
CA LEU A 355 -7.36 11.05 6.87
C LEU A 355 -6.78 12.17 7.75
N LEU A 356 -7.28 13.40 7.63
CA LEU A 356 -6.87 14.51 8.52
C LEU A 356 -7.21 14.23 9.98
N SER A 357 -8.38 13.64 10.24
CA SER A 357 -8.77 13.23 11.59
C SER A 357 -7.84 12.16 12.14
N MET A 358 -7.39 11.20 11.33
CA MET A 358 -6.47 10.13 11.73
C MET A 358 -5.09 10.67 12.06
N ILE A 359 -4.55 11.57 11.23
CA ILE A 359 -3.26 12.24 11.49
C ILE A 359 -3.28 12.94 12.87
N GLY A 360 -4.39 13.61 13.17
CA GLY A 360 -4.59 14.34 14.43
C GLY A 360 -5.12 13.50 15.60
N ASP A 361 -5.29 12.20 15.47
CA ASP A 361 -5.85 11.34 16.52
C ASP A 361 -4.76 10.83 17.46
N GLU A 362 -4.69 11.38 18.67
CA GLU A 362 -3.73 10.98 19.70
C GLU A 362 -3.96 9.56 20.24
N THR A 363 -5.11 8.96 19.96
CA THR A 363 -5.42 7.56 20.34
C THR A 363 -5.01 6.55 19.27
N LEU A 364 -4.63 7.01 18.08
CA LEU A 364 -4.07 6.18 17.02
C LEU A 364 -2.55 6.08 17.18
N ASP A 365 -1.96 4.94 16.84
CA ASP A 365 -0.52 4.76 16.90
C ASP A 365 0.21 5.64 15.87
N ASP A 366 1.40 6.11 16.24
CA ASP A 366 2.21 7.00 15.42
C ASP A 366 2.47 6.49 13.99
N TYR A 367 2.64 5.17 13.82
CA TYR A 367 2.83 4.59 12.50
C TYR A 367 1.59 4.76 11.62
N ASN A 368 0.40 4.38 12.08
CA ASN A 368 -0.83 4.56 11.31
C ASN A 368 -1.19 6.05 11.09
N ARG A 369 -0.79 6.95 12.01
CA ARG A 369 -0.92 8.40 11.80
C ARG A 369 -0.05 8.89 10.65
N ILE A 370 1.19 8.41 10.53
CA ILE A 370 2.08 8.74 9.41
C ILE A 370 1.64 8.06 8.10
N ILE A 371 1.13 6.82 8.15
CA ILE A 371 0.51 6.17 6.99
C ILE A 371 -0.67 7.01 6.47
N SER A 372 -1.47 7.59 7.37
CA SER A 372 -2.57 8.49 7.01
C SER A 372 -2.07 9.79 6.37
N TYR A 373 -0.96 10.35 6.86
CA TYR A 373 -0.29 11.49 6.22
C TYR A 373 0.13 11.16 4.79
N PHE A 374 0.85 10.04 4.57
CA PHE A 374 1.27 9.65 3.22
C PHE A 374 0.07 9.37 2.31
N PHE A 375 -0.97 8.73 2.83
CA PHE A 375 -2.18 8.47 2.05
C PHE A 375 -2.84 9.80 1.64
N TYR A 376 -2.98 10.77 2.55
CA TYR A 376 -3.50 12.10 2.22
C TYR A 376 -2.68 12.80 1.13
N VAL A 377 -1.34 12.78 1.25
CA VAL A 377 -0.44 13.37 0.24
C VAL A 377 -0.66 12.71 -1.12
N ASN A 378 -0.75 11.37 -1.17
CA ASN A 378 -1.03 10.65 -2.42
C ASN A 378 -2.41 11.02 -3.00
N CYS A 379 -3.46 11.13 -2.16
CA CYS A 379 -4.76 11.61 -2.62
C CYS A 379 -4.67 13.00 -3.25
N ASN A 380 -4.05 13.94 -2.55
CA ASN A 380 -3.97 15.33 -2.98
C ASN A 380 -3.13 15.50 -4.25
N HIS A 381 -2.06 14.71 -4.40
CA HIS A 381 -1.21 14.69 -5.59
C HIS A 381 -2.02 14.45 -6.89
N TYR A 382 -2.99 13.52 -6.84
CA TYR A 382 -3.81 13.16 -8.00
C TYR A 382 -5.02 14.08 -8.26
N ILE A 383 -5.28 15.07 -7.38
CA ILE A 383 -6.34 16.06 -7.61
C ILE A 383 -5.92 17.00 -8.76
N LYS A 384 -6.78 17.19 -9.74
CA LYS A 384 -6.45 18.01 -10.93
C LYS A 384 -6.47 19.52 -10.65
N ASN A 385 -7.23 19.96 -9.66
CA ASN A 385 -7.42 21.37 -9.35
C ASN A 385 -6.30 21.88 -8.42
N GLU A 386 -5.42 22.73 -8.94
CA GLU A 386 -4.29 23.28 -8.19
C GLU A 386 -4.69 24.19 -7.03
N ARG A 387 -5.84 24.88 -7.11
CA ARG A 387 -6.35 25.67 -5.97
C ARG A 387 -6.83 24.76 -4.84
N GLU A 388 -7.52 23.69 -5.18
CA GLU A 388 -7.98 22.68 -4.23
C GLU A 388 -6.79 22.02 -3.52
N LYS A 389 -5.75 21.65 -4.27
CA LYS A 389 -4.48 21.14 -3.71
C LYS A 389 -3.89 22.06 -2.66
N LYS A 390 -3.79 23.36 -2.93
CA LYS A 390 -3.26 24.35 -1.99
C LYS A 390 -4.12 24.45 -0.72
N ILE A 391 -5.43 24.44 -0.85
CA ILE A 391 -6.35 24.44 0.30
C ILE A 391 -6.16 23.18 1.14
N ASN A 392 -6.03 22.02 0.49
CA ASN A 392 -5.80 20.74 1.15
C ASN A 392 -4.44 20.69 1.86
N ASN A 393 -3.39 21.27 1.27
CA ASN A 393 -2.09 21.40 1.92
C ASN A 393 -2.18 22.22 3.22
N ILE A 394 -2.94 23.33 3.24
CA ILE A 394 -3.16 24.12 4.46
C ILE A 394 -3.88 23.29 5.55
N LYS A 395 -4.91 22.53 5.17
CA LYS A 395 -5.61 21.63 6.10
C LYS A 395 -4.67 20.54 6.64
N LEU A 396 -3.84 19.96 5.77
CA LEU A 396 -2.83 18.97 6.14
C LEU A 396 -1.82 19.52 7.14
N MET A 397 -1.31 20.73 6.91
CA MET A 397 -0.39 21.40 7.83
C MET A 397 -0.99 21.54 9.23
N THR A 398 -2.28 21.88 9.31
CA THR A 398 -3.00 21.98 10.59
C THR A 398 -3.10 20.62 11.29
N ALA A 399 -3.28 19.52 10.54
CA ALA A 399 -3.32 18.18 11.12
C ALA A 399 -1.91 17.71 11.56
N VAL A 400 -0.87 18.00 10.76
CA VAL A 400 0.53 17.66 11.08
C VAL A 400 0.99 18.28 12.39
N GLN A 401 0.53 19.49 12.73
CA GLN A 401 0.83 20.14 14.01
C GLN A 401 0.35 19.35 15.24
N LYS A 402 -0.56 18.39 15.06
CA LYS A 402 -1.04 17.50 16.13
C LYS A 402 -0.24 16.21 16.25
N LEU A 403 0.66 15.92 15.30
CA LEU A 403 1.59 14.79 15.42
C LEU A 403 2.56 15.02 16.59
N PRO A 404 3.12 13.96 17.17
CA PRO A 404 4.21 14.11 18.12
C PRO A 404 5.34 14.93 17.50
N LYS A 405 5.98 15.78 18.32
CA LYS A 405 7.01 16.71 17.85
C LYS A 405 8.10 16.04 17.01
N TYR A 406 8.56 14.87 17.44
CA TYR A 406 9.61 14.12 16.73
C TYR A 406 9.22 13.66 15.32
N LEU A 407 7.91 13.57 15.01
CA LEU A 407 7.41 13.30 13.67
C LEU A 407 7.10 14.60 12.91
N ALA A 408 6.46 15.55 13.57
CA ALA A 408 6.10 16.83 12.95
C ALA A 408 7.33 17.59 12.46
N ASP A 409 8.40 17.62 13.25
CA ASP A 409 9.65 18.30 12.91
C ASP A 409 10.38 17.67 11.71
N GLN A 410 10.08 16.40 11.39
CA GLN A 410 10.64 15.72 10.21
C GLN A 410 9.90 16.08 8.92
N ILE A 411 8.69 16.64 8.99
CA ILE A 411 7.87 16.99 7.83
C ILE A 411 8.27 18.37 7.29
N LYS A 412 8.94 18.39 6.13
CA LYS A 412 9.35 19.63 5.46
C LYS A 412 8.23 20.17 4.57
N PHE A 413 7.60 21.25 5.01
CA PHE A 413 6.48 21.88 4.30
C PHE A 413 6.83 22.45 2.92
N GLU A 414 8.10 22.77 2.66
CA GLU A 414 8.56 23.26 1.35
C GLU A 414 8.45 22.21 0.24
N LYS A 415 8.25 20.93 0.59
CA LYS A 415 8.10 19.80 -0.34
C LYS A 415 6.64 19.39 -0.58
N ILE A 416 5.65 20.08 0.00
CA ILE A 416 4.21 19.70 -0.04
C ILE A 416 3.40 20.53 -1.03
#